data_AF-A0A533VXN6-F1
#
_entry.id   AF-A0A533VXN6-F1
#
_cell.length_a   1.000
_cell.length_b   1.000
_cell.length_c   1.000
_cell.angle_alpha   90.00
_cell.angle_beta   90.00
_cell.angle_gamma   90.00
#
_symmetry.space_group_name_H-M   'P 1'
#
loop_
_entity.id
_entity.type
_entity.pdbx_description
1 polymer ?
#
loop_
_entity_poly.entity_id
_entity_poly.type
_entity_poly.pdbx_seq_one_letter_code
_entity_poly.pdbx_strand_id
1 'polypeptide(L)'
;MWGGCWCVAFHLTRAEENKWAGRHRELKERLVQANRSHAALVYDGEDVVGWCQFGPPAELPARMGGFVRLGVAPPDWRITCFFVDREEHLPMPKSTGWTSLMP
;
A
#
# COMPACT_ATOMS: atom_id res chain seq x y z
N MET A 1 5.94 7.77 -14.17
CA MET A 1 4.56 7.80 -13.65
C MET A 1 4.59 7.24 -12.22
N TRP A 2 4.78 8.09 -11.22
CA TRP A 2 4.83 7.70 -9.80
C TRP A 2 3.82 8.61 -9.10
N GLY A 3 2.72 8.03 -8.62
CA GLY A 3 1.59 8.77 -8.01
C GLY A 3 0.24 8.05 -8.12
N GLY A 4 0.02 7.21 -9.15
CA GLY A 4 -1.20 6.39 -9.25
C GLY A 4 -1.05 5.03 -8.56
N CYS A 5 -1.97 4.66 -7.66
CA CYS A 5 -2.03 3.34 -7.00
C CYS A 5 -2.53 2.23 -7.96
N TRP A 6 -1.93 2.10 -9.14
CA TRP A 6 -2.29 1.06 -10.12
C TRP A 6 -1.39 -0.18 -10.05
N CYS A 7 -0.45 -0.21 -9.13
CA CYS A 7 0.45 -1.34 -8.94
C CYS A 7 -0.31 -2.57 -8.40
N VAL A 8 -0.04 -3.74 -8.99
CA VAL A 8 -0.62 -5.03 -8.62
C VAL A 8 0.44 -6.05 -8.19
N ALA A 9 1.68 -5.61 -7.96
CA ALA A 9 2.84 -6.47 -7.69
C ALA A 9 2.74 -7.29 -6.39
N PHE A 10 1.78 -6.98 -5.52
CA PHE A 10 1.48 -7.75 -4.30
C PHE A 10 0.21 -8.59 -4.40
N HIS A 11 -0.63 -8.32 -5.41
CA HIS A 11 -1.90 -9.00 -5.68
C HIS A 11 -1.74 -10.23 -6.56
N LEU A 12 -0.72 -10.26 -7.41
CA LEU A 12 -0.49 -11.33 -8.37
C LEU A 12 0.66 -12.23 -7.93
N THR A 13 0.45 -13.54 -8.04
CA THR A 13 1.58 -14.48 -8.06
C THR A 13 2.38 -14.31 -9.36
N ARG A 14 3.64 -14.74 -9.37
CA ARG A 14 4.50 -14.65 -10.57
C ARG A 14 3.90 -15.35 -11.80
N ALA A 15 3.09 -16.39 -11.59
CA ALA A 15 2.39 -17.08 -12.67
C ALA A 15 1.27 -16.22 -13.30
N GLU A 16 0.67 -15.31 -12.54
CA GLU A 16 -0.47 -14.48 -12.97
C GLU A 16 -0.02 -13.13 -13.57
N GLU A 17 1.21 -12.69 -13.31
CA GLU A 17 1.74 -11.40 -13.80
C GLU A 17 1.62 -11.26 -15.32
N ASN A 18 2.00 -12.29 -16.08
CA ASN A 18 1.94 -12.27 -17.55
C ASN A 18 0.52 -12.10 -18.10
N LYS A 19 -0.51 -12.59 -17.38
CA LYS A 19 -1.91 -12.49 -17.81
C LYS A 19 -2.43 -11.04 -17.80
N TRP A 20 -1.84 -10.21 -16.95
CA TRP A 20 -2.28 -8.84 -16.71
C TRP A 20 -1.29 -7.77 -17.17
N ALA A 21 -0.23 -8.18 -17.88
CA ALA A 21 0.74 -7.27 -18.47
C ALA A 21 0.03 -6.16 -19.28
N GLY A 22 0.35 -4.90 -18.97
CA GLY A 22 -0.26 -3.72 -19.60
C GLY A 22 -1.68 -3.38 -19.13
N ARG A 23 -2.32 -4.20 -18.28
CA ARG A 23 -3.72 -4.04 -17.81
C ARG A 23 -3.84 -3.91 -16.28
N HIS A 24 -2.81 -3.39 -15.62
CA HIS A 24 -2.77 -3.31 -14.16
C HIS A 24 -3.87 -2.39 -13.60
N ARG A 25 -4.21 -1.30 -14.30
CA ARG A 25 -5.31 -0.40 -13.89
C ARG A 25 -6.65 -1.13 -13.85
N GLU A 26 -7.02 -1.81 -14.94
CA GLU A 26 -8.25 -2.60 -15.04
C GLU A 26 -8.32 -3.67 -13.94
N LEU A 27 -7.23 -4.41 -13.72
CA LEU A 27 -7.16 -5.40 -12.64
C LEU A 27 -7.36 -4.75 -11.27
N LYS A 28 -6.67 -3.64 -11.00
CA LYS A 28 -6.73 -2.96 -9.72
C LYS A 28 -8.13 -2.43 -9.44
N GLU A 29 -8.78 -1.81 -10.42
CA GLU A 29 -10.18 -1.36 -10.32
C GLU A 29 -11.12 -2.53 -9.99
N ARG A 30 -10.97 -3.68 -10.68
CA ARG A 30 -11.75 -4.89 -10.39
C ARG A 30 -11.53 -5.41 -8.97
N LEU A 31 -10.29 -5.41 -8.49
CA LEU A 31 -9.98 -5.86 -7.13
C LEU A 31 -10.59 -4.92 -6.08
N VAL A 32 -10.52 -3.60 -6.28
CA VAL A 32 -11.14 -2.62 -5.39
C VAL A 32 -12.67 -2.80 -5.36
N GLN A 33 -13.30 -2.86 -6.54
CA GLN A 33 -14.76 -3.06 -6.66
C GLN A 33 -15.23 -4.38 -6.05
N ALA A 34 -14.39 -5.43 -6.10
CA ALA A 34 -14.67 -6.72 -5.50
C ALA A 34 -14.33 -6.78 -3.99
N ASN A 35 -13.95 -5.67 -3.36
CA ASN A 35 -13.49 -5.63 -1.97
C ASN A 35 -12.29 -6.55 -1.68
N ARG A 36 -11.35 -6.61 -2.63
CA ARG A 36 -10.13 -7.44 -2.63
C ARG A 36 -8.87 -6.59 -2.83
N SER A 37 -8.93 -5.30 -2.53
CA SER A 37 -7.77 -4.41 -2.52
C SER A 37 -8.04 -3.26 -1.56
N HIS A 38 -7.51 -3.35 -0.35
CA HIS A 38 -7.66 -2.32 0.67
C HIS A 38 -6.45 -1.38 0.70
N ALA A 39 -6.74 -0.10 0.93
CA ALA A 39 -5.73 0.92 1.15
C ALA A 39 -6.28 2.03 2.04
N ALA A 40 -5.43 2.56 2.90
CA ALA A 40 -5.69 3.81 3.61
C ALA A 40 -5.25 4.96 2.69
N LEU A 41 -6.05 6.02 2.66
CA LEU A 41 -5.75 7.27 1.96
C LEU A 41 -5.54 8.37 3.01
N VAL A 42 -4.56 9.23 2.76
CA VAL A 42 -4.29 10.42 3.57
C VAL A 42 -4.70 11.61 2.72
N TYR A 43 -5.53 12.47 3.31
CA TYR A 43 -6.04 13.67 2.66
C TYR A 43 -5.48 14.91 3.34
N ASP A 44 -5.14 15.93 2.54
CA ASP A 44 -5.05 17.31 2.98
C ASP A 44 -6.11 18.11 2.22
N GLY A 45 -7.15 18.57 2.93
CA GLY A 45 -8.35 19.12 2.31
C GLY A 45 -9.01 18.14 1.33
N GLU A 46 -9.08 18.53 0.05
CA GLU A 46 -9.66 17.72 -1.03
C GLU A 46 -8.60 16.84 -1.75
N ASP A 47 -7.32 17.04 -1.46
CA ASP A 47 -6.21 16.38 -2.14
C ASP A 47 -5.77 15.12 -1.42
N VAL A 48 -5.55 14.04 -2.18
CA VAL A 48 -4.95 12.80 -1.65
C VAL A 48 -3.43 12.94 -1.67
N VAL A 49 -2.85 13.23 -0.51
CA VAL A 49 -1.41 13.45 -0.32
C VAL A 49 -0.64 12.18 0.03
N GLY A 50 -1.33 11.07 0.24
CA GLY A 50 -0.67 9.79 0.52
C GLY A 50 -1.61 8.61 0.48
N TRP A 51 -1.02 7.42 0.39
CA TRP A 51 -1.77 6.17 0.51
C TRP A 51 -0.91 5.03 1.01
N CYS A 52 -1.55 4.01 1.58
CA CYS A 52 -0.90 2.82 2.11
C CYS A 52 -1.77 1.59 1.85
N GLN A 53 -1.24 0.61 1.12
CA GLN A 53 -1.91 -0.67 0.93
C GLN A 53 -1.70 -1.58 2.12
N PHE A 54 -2.79 -2.16 2.61
CA PHE A 54 -2.78 -3.17 3.65
C PHE A 54 -3.77 -4.28 3.34
N GLY A 55 -3.58 -5.44 3.95
CA GLY A 55 -4.52 -6.55 3.81
C GLY A 55 -3.94 -7.89 4.26
N PRO A 56 -4.78 -8.94 4.30
CA PRO A 56 -4.34 -10.28 4.64
C PRO A 56 -3.49 -10.90 3.51
N PRO A 57 -2.66 -11.92 3.79
CA PRO A 57 -1.92 -12.64 2.75
C PRO A 57 -2.79 -13.26 1.65
N ALA A 58 -4.06 -13.60 1.95
CA ALA A 58 -5.00 -14.09 0.95
C ALA A 58 -5.35 -13.04 -0.11
N GLU A 59 -5.36 -11.76 0.26
CA GLU A 59 -5.51 -10.63 -0.65
C GLU A 59 -4.19 -10.25 -1.31
N LEU A 60 -3.10 -10.35 -0.55
CA LEU A 60 -1.77 -9.92 -0.96
C LEU A 60 -0.80 -11.13 -0.98
N PRO A 61 -0.96 -12.09 -1.89
CA PRO A 61 -0.24 -13.37 -1.84
C PRO A 61 1.23 -13.27 -2.25
N ALA A 62 1.63 -12.21 -2.95
CA ALA A 62 2.97 -12.13 -3.52
C ALA A 62 4.05 -11.79 -2.48
N ARG A 63 5.32 -12.07 -2.83
CA ARG A 63 6.52 -11.63 -2.07
C ARG A 63 6.59 -12.12 -0.61
N MET A 64 6.00 -13.27 -0.31
CA MET A 64 6.00 -13.89 1.03
C MET A 64 7.31 -14.63 1.40
N GLY A 65 8.26 -14.77 0.46
CA GLY A 65 9.47 -15.56 0.67
C GLY A 65 10.38 -15.08 1.81
N GLY A 66 10.25 -13.82 2.25
CA GLY A 66 10.96 -13.31 3.43
C GLY A 66 10.57 -14.04 4.72
N PHE A 67 9.27 -14.25 4.95
CA PHE A 67 8.77 -14.97 6.12
C PHE A 67 9.25 -16.42 6.14
N VAL A 68 9.23 -17.07 4.98
CA VAL A 68 9.74 -18.45 4.82
C VAL A 68 11.22 -18.54 5.18
N ARG A 69 12.06 -17.64 4.66
CA ARG A 69 13.51 -17.65 4.96
C ARG A 69 13.82 -17.39 6.42
N LEU A 70 12.99 -16.60 7.10
CA LEU A 70 13.12 -16.30 8.52
C LEU A 70 12.52 -17.39 9.41
N GLY A 71 11.88 -18.41 8.84
CA GLY A 71 11.22 -19.48 9.60
C GLY A 71 10.06 -18.98 10.46
N VAL A 72 9.47 -17.84 10.11
CA VAL A 72 8.36 -17.23 10.86
C VAL A 72 7.04 -17.48 10.14
N ALA A 73 5.97 -17.62 10.93
CA ALA A 73 4.62 -17.70 10.38
C ALA A 73 4.28 -16.40 9.62
N PRO A 74 3.52 -16.49 8.51
CA PRO A 74 2.92 -15.33 7.87
C PRO A 74 2.06 -14.54 8.87
N PRO A 75 2.07 -13.20 8.82
CA PRO A 75 1.19 -12.40 9.65
C PRO A 75 -0.26 -12.49 9.14
N ASP A 76 -1.23 -12.25 10.01
CA ASP A 76 -2.66 -12.20 9.64
C ASP A 76 -2.97 -11.05 8.66
N TRP A 77 -2.19 -9.96 8.76
CA TRP A 77 -2.27 -8.80 7.88
C TRP A 77 -0.89 -8.17 7.68
N ARG A 78 -0.72 -7.41 6.61
CA ARG A 78 0.53 -6.72 6.31
C ARG A 78 0.31 -5.41 5.56
N ILE A 79 1.29 -4.51 5.65
CA ILE A 79 1.45 -3.35 4.78
C ILE A 79 2.46 -3.70 3.69
N THR A 80 2.13 -3.45 2.42
CA THR A 80 2.96 -3.88 1.28
C THR A 80 3.61 -2.74 0.52
N CYS A 81 2.90 -1.63 0.37
CA CYS A 81 3.41 -0.43 -0.26
C CYS A 81 2.71 0.81 0.29
N PHE A 82 3.45 1.89 0.36
CA PHE A 82 2.93 3.19 0.73
C PHE A 82 3.60 4.26 -0.12
N PHE A 83 2.92 5.39 -0.25
CA PHE A 83 3.38 6.58 -0.95
C PHE A 83 2.96 7.80 -0.14
N VAL A 84 3.85 8.77 -0.09
CA VAL A 84 3.62 10.09 0.50
C VAL A 84 4.08 11.09 -0.55
N ASP A 85 3.27 12.12 -0.80
CA ASP A 85 3.65 13.19 -1.71
C ASP A 85 4.91 13.88 -1.20
N ARG A 86 5.81 14.22 -2.12
CA ARG A 86 7.07 14.86 -1.77
C ARG A 86 6.89 16.32 -1.37
N GLU A 87 5.86 17.00 -1.85
CA GLU A 87 5.61 18.40 -1.48
C GLU A 87 5.13 18.54 -0.03
N GLU A 88 4.48 17.51 0.51
CA GLU A 88 4.07 17.40 1.92
C GLU A 88 5.15 16.85 2.86
N HIS A 89 6.41 16.81 2.41
CA HIS A 89 7.50 16.93 3.39
C HIS A 89 7.49 18.38 3.88
N LEU A 90 6.47 18.73 4.68
CA LEU A 90 6.59 19.82 5.64
C LEU A 90 8.00 19.68 6.22
N PRO A 91 8.86 20.71 6.13
CA PRO A 91 10.16 20.63 6.75
C PRO A 91 9.87 20.21 8.18
N MET A 92 10.43 19.07 8.63
CA MET A 92 10.31 18.64 10.02
C MET A 92 10.50 19.90 10.86
N PRO A 93 9.48 20.35 11.62
CA PRO A 93 9.58 21.62 12.30
C PRO A 93 10.82 21.54 13.17
N LYS A 94 11.84 22.36 12.85
CA LYS A 94 13.13 22.33 13.57
C LYS A 94 12.99 22.73 15.04
N SER A 95 11.79 23.07 15.50
CA SER A 95 11.47 23.30 16.89
C SER A 95 9.97 23.49 17.05
N THR A 96 9.22 22.40 17.30
CA THR A 96 8.01 22.55 18.08
C THR A 96 7.85 21.30 18.93
N GLY A 97 7.99 21.49 20.23
CA GLY A 97 8.01 20.41 21.22
C GLY A 97 6.75 19.57 21.14
N TRP A 98 6.95 18.26 21.08
CA TRP A 98 5.94 17.27 21.40
C TRP A 98 5.56 17.45 22.87
N THR A 99 4.63 18.35 23.17
CA THR A 99 3.95 18.35 24.46
C THR A 99 2.53 17.88 24.23
N SER A 100 2.32 16.64 24.67
CA SER A 100 1.05 15.96 24.96
C SER A 100 -0.20 16.83 24.86
N LEU A 101 -1.09 16.47 23.94
CA LEU A 101 -2.53 16.65 24.11
C LEU A 101 -3.17 15.26 24.06
N MET A 102 -3.14 14.59 25.21
CA MET A 102 -4.24 13.70 25.59
C MET A 102 -5.11 14.46 26.60
N PRO A 103 -6.45 14.39 26.52
CA PRO A 103 -7.30 14.73 27.64
C PRO A 103 -7.10 13.76 28.81
#